data_AF-A0A389M7B5-F1
#
_entry.id   AF-A0A389M7B5-F1
#
_cell.length_a   1.000
_cell.length_b   1.000
_cell.length_c   1.000
_cell.angle_alpha   90.00
_cell.angle_beta   90.00
_cell.angle_gamma   90.00
#
_symmetry.space_group_name_H-M   'P 1'
#
loop_
_entity.id
_entity.type
_entity.pdbx_description
1 polymer ?
#
loop_
_entity_poly.entity_id
_entity_poly.type
_entity_poly.pdbx_seq_one_letter_code
_entity_poly.pdbx_strand_id
1 'polypeptide(L)' 'MNIDLHSLPPYSPNLNPIERLWKVMNEEVRNNRYFASAKQFWEEIRRFFSEILPGLSGALPRRINDNFQMLKNASSS' A
#
# COMPACT_ATOMS: atom_id res chain seq x y z
N MET A 1 19.89 3.50 -18.36
CA MET A 1 18.74 3.40 -17.45
C MET A 1 18.48 4.82 -16.95
N ASN A 2 17.36 5.44 -17.36
CA ASN A 2 17.03 6.82 -16.97
C ASN A 2 16.11 6.72 -15.75
N ILE A 3 16.64 6.97 -14.56
CA ILE A 3 15.90 6.89 -13.30
C ILE A 3 15.77 8.31 -12.78
N ASP A 4 14.54 8.81 -12.74
CA ASP A 4 14.23 10.12 -12.16
C ASP A 4 13.82 9.93 -10.69
N LEU A 5 14.48 10.66 -9.79
CA LEU A 5 14.21 10.61 -8.36
C LEU A 5 13.15 11.64 -7.98
N HIS A 6 12.01 11.17 -7.46
CA HIS A 6 10.97 12.03 -6.93
C HIS A 6 11.13 12.18 -5.40
N SER A 7 11.44 13.40 -4.95
CA SER A 7 11.53 13.72 -3.52
C SER A 7 10.13 13.87 -2.92
N LEU A 8 9.85 13.10 -1.87
CA LEU A 8 8.62 13.23 -1.09
C LEU A 8 8.87 14.12 0.15
N PRO A 9 7.89 14.94 0.55
CA PRO A 9 7.97 15.69 1.80
C PRO A 9 8.01 14.74 3.01
N PRO A 10 8.67 15.15 4.11
CA PRO A 10 8.78 14.32 5.30
C PRO A 10 7.39 13.96 5.87
N TYR A 11 7.29 12.78 6.48
CA TYR A 11 6.07 12.29 7.15
C TYR A 11 4.79 12.32 6.30
N SER A 12 4.90 12.04 5.01
CA SER A 12 3.76 12.04 4.08
C SER A 12 3.40 10.62 3.59
N PRO A 13 3.01 9.70 4.48
CA PRO A 13 2.71 8.31 4.14
C PRO A 13 1.60 8.18 3.11
N ASN A 14 0.63 9.11 3.15
CA ASN A 14 -0.47 9.17 2.20
C ASN A 14 0.00 9.42 0.76
N LEU A 15 1.15 10.09 0.58
CA LEU A 15 1.80 10.39 -0.71
C LEU A 15 2.64 9.24 -1.25
N ASN A 16 2.82 8.16 -0.48
CA ASN A 16 3.69 7.05 -0.82
C ASN A 16 2.88 5.84 -1.32
N PRO A 17 2.87 5.52 -2.63
CA PRO A 17 2.05 4.44 -3.18
C PRO A 17 2.36 3.07 -2.58
N ILE A 18 3.60 2.84 -2.13
CA ILE A 18 4.00 1.56 -1.51
C ILE A 18 3.25 1.31 -0.19
N GLU A 19 2.96 2.36 0.58
CA GLU A 19 2.26 2.22 1.86
C GLU A 19 0.80 1.86 1.65
N ARG A 20 0.18 2.37 0.57
CA ARG A 20 -1.16 1.96 0.17
C ARG A 20 -1.19 0.50 -0.27
N LEU A 21 -0.18 0.05 -1.01
CA LEU A 21 -0.05 -1.36 -1.37
C LEU A 21 0.11 -2.25 -0.12
N TRP A 22 0.94 -1.82 0.84
CA TRP A 22 1.10 -2.54 2.11
C TRP A 22 -0.19 -2.61 2.90
N LYS A 23 -1.03 -1.56 2.87
CA LYS A 23 -2.36 -1.60 3.47
C LYS A 23 -3.24 -2.67 2.84
N VAL A 24 -3.30 -2.74 1.50
CA VAL A 24 -4.05 -3.80 0.79
C VAL A 24 -3.53 -5.18 1.15
N MET A 25 -2.21 -5.39 1.09
CA MET A 25 -1.58 -6.65 1.48
C MET A 25 -1.91 -7.04 2.93
N ASN A 26 -1.89 -6.07 3.84
CA ASN A 26 -2.21 -6.30 5.24
C ASN A 26 -3.66 -6.74 5.41
N GLU A 27 -4.61 -6.13 4.70
CA GLU A 27 -6.02 -6.51 4.74
C GLU A 27 -6.28 -7.91 4.16
N GLU A 28 -5.65 -8.26 3.03
CA GLU A 28 -5.90 -9.53 2.33
C GLU A 28 -5.19 -10.74 2.98
N VAL A 29 -3.97 -10.53 3.47
CA VAL A 29 -3.07 -11.63 3.83
C VAL A 29 -2.77 -11.68 5.33
N ARG A 30 -2.67 -10.54 6.01
CA ARG A 30 -2.14 -10.49 7.38
C ARG A 30 -3.20 -10.28 8.45
N ASN A 31 -4.24 -9.50 8.18
CA ASN A 31 -5.26 -9.14 9.16
C ASN A 31 -5.94 -10.39 9.70
N ASN A 32 -5.98 -10.49 11.04
CA ASN A 32 -6.58 -11.60 11.78
C ASN A 32 -6.01 -12.99 11.44
N ARG A 33 -4.81 -13.08 10.88
CA ARG A 33 -4.13 -14.35 10.60
C ARG A 33 -2.85 -14.48 11.41
N TYR A 34 -2.66 -15.66 12.00
CA TYR A 34 -1.43 -16.03 12.69
C TYR A 34 -0.58 -16.91 11.76
N PHE A 35 0.72 -16.62 11.71
CA PHE A 35 1.69 -17.43 10.97
C PHE A 35 2.61 -18.13 11.98
N ALA A 36 2.66 -19.46 11.93
CA ALA A 36 3.48 -20.25 12.84
C ALA A 36 4.97 -20.20 12.49
N SER A 37 5.34 -19.76 11.28
CA SER A 37 6.72 -19.63 10.85
C SER A 37 6.93 -18.49 9.85
N ALA A 38 8.16 -17.99 9.78
CA ALA A 38 8.56 -17.01 8.76
C ALA A 38 8.39 -17.55 7.33
N LYS A 39 8.53 -18.88 7.12
CA LYS A 39 8.34 -19.51 5.82
C LYS A 39 6.90 -19.37 5.34
N GLN A 40 5.93 -19.70 6.20
CA GLN A 40 4.51 -19.55 5.89
C GLN A 40 4.14 -18.10 5.59
N PHE A 41 4.68 -17.16 6.37
CA PHE A 41 4.51 -15.73 6.09
C PHE A 41 5.04 -15.37 4.70
N TRP A 42 6.25 -15.79 4.35
CA TRP A 42 6.85 -15.53 3.05
C TRP A 42 6.07 -16.12 1.87
N GLU A 43 5.54 -17.33 2.02
CA GLU A 43 4.71 -17.99 1.01
C GLU A 43 3.43 -17.21 0.74
N GLU A 44 2.76 -16.74 1.80
CA GLU A 44 1.53 -15.96 1.68
C GLU A 44 1.79 -14.56 1.10
N ILE A 45 2.93 -13.93 1.41
CA ILE A 45 3.37 -12.69 0.75
C ILE A 45 3.65 -12.92 -0.73
N ARG A 46 4.32 -14.02 -1.12
CA ARG A 46 4.52 -14.34 -2.54
C ARG A 46 3.20 -14.55 -3.27
N ARG A 47 2.29 -15.31 -2.65
CA ARG A 47 0.95 -15.55 -3.16
C ARG A 47 0.17 -14.25 -3.37
N PHE A 48 0.32 -13.29 -2.47
CA PHE A 48 -0.27 -11.95 -2.65
C PHE A 48 0.13 -11.34 -3.99
N PHE A 49 1.43 -11.29 -4.29
CA PHE A 49 1.92 -10.67 -5.52
C PHE A 49 1.60 -11.49 -6.79
N SER A 50 1.58 -12.83 -6.71
CA SER A 50 1.36 -13.68 -7.89
C SER A 50 -0.11 -13.93 -8.23
N GLU A 51 -1.01 -13.95 -7.24
CA GLU A 51 -2.40 -14.39 -7.43
C GLU A 51 -3.41 -13.30 -7.02
N ILE A 52 -3.27 -12.74 -5.81
CA ILE A 52 -4.27 -11.83 -5.23
C ILE A 52 -4.20 -10.46 -5.90
N LEU A 53 -2.99 -9.91 -6.06
CA LEU A 53 -2.78 -8.59 -6.61
C LEU A 53 -3.26 -8.48 -8.09
N PRO A 54 -2.97 -9.45 -8.99
CA PRO A 54 -3.56 -9.46 -10.32
C PRO A 54 -5.09 -9.56 -10.32
N GLY A 55 -5.68 -10.35 -9.40
CA GLY A 55 -7.13 -10.46 -9.24
C GLY A 55 -7.79 -9.16 -8.80
N LEU A 56 -7.08 -8.33 -8.03
CA LEU A 56 -7.54 -7.01 -7.59
C LEU A 56 -7.32 -5.90 -8.61
N SER A 57 -6.69 -6.18 -9.76
CA SER A 57 -6.28 -5.18 -10.76
C SER A 57 -7.37 -4.19 -11.16
N GLY A 58 -8.63 -4.63 -11.28
CA GLY A 58 -9.77 -3.74 -11.57
C GLY A 58 -10.11 -2.75 -10.45
N ALA A 59 -9.79 -3.08 -9.20
CA ALA A 59 -10.03 -2.24 -8.02
C ALA A 59 -8.79 -1.42 -7.61
N LEU A 60 -7.59 -1.80 -8.04
CA LEU A 60 -6.33 -1.12 -7.68
C LEU A 60 -6.34 0.39 -7.99
N PRO A 61 -6.81 0.87 -9.16
CA PRO A 61 -6.83 2.32 -9.45
C PRO A 61 -7.69 3.14 -8.47
N ARG A 62 -8.65 2.52 -7.78
CA ARG A 62 -9.44 3.20 -6.74
C ARG A 62 -8.75 3.20 -5.38
N ARG A 63 -7.90 2.21 -5.12
CA ARG A 63 -7.25 2.01 -3.81
C ARG A 63 -5.84 2.62 -3.76
N ILE A 64 -5.10 2.50 -4.85
CA ILE A 64 -3.73 2.98 -5.03
C ILE A 64 -3.78 4.05 -6.13
N ASN A 65 -3.97 5.31 -5.72
CA ASN A 65 -4.06 6.46 -6.62
C ASN A 65 -3.46 7.71 -5.99
N ASP A 66 -3.35 8.77 -6.78
CA ASP A 66 -2.79 10.05 -6.32
C ASP A 66 -3.88 11.02 -5.83
N ASN A 67 -5.09 10.53 -5.57
CA ASN A 67 -6.16 11.33 -4.98
C ASN A 67 -5.92 11.43 -3.47
N PHE A 68 -5.00 12.32 -3.08
CA PHE A 68 -4.67 12.58 -1.69
C PHE A 68 -5.75 13.41 -1.02
N GLN A 69 -6.06 13.13 0.24
CA GLN A 69 -6.94 13.99 1.02
C GLN A 69 -6.32 15.38 1.15
N MET A 70 -7.04 16.42 0.75
CA MET A 70 -6.65 17.80 1.04
C MET A 70 -7.21 18.18 2.41
N LEU A 71 -6.33 18.37 3.40
CA LEU A 71 -6.74 18.90 4.69
C LEU A 71 -7.07 20.39 4.54
N LYS A 72 -8.25 20.81 5.03
CA LYS A 72 -8.57 22.23 5.11
C LYS A 72 -7.76 22.84 6.24
N ASN A 73 -7.09 23.95 5.97
CA ASN A 73 -6.36 24.69 7.00
C ASN A 73 -7.34 25.12 8.10
N ALA A 74 -6.96 24.94 9.36
CA ALA A 74 -7.71 25.48 10.47
C ALA A 74 -7.73 27.00 10.36
N SER A 75 -8.90 27.61 10.52
CA SER A 75 -9.01 29.07 10.61
C SER A 75 -8.20 29.55 11.81
N SER A 76 -7.20 30.38 11.57
CA SER A 76 -6.48 31.06 12.65
C SER A 76 -7.47 31.95 13.40
N SER A 77 -7.61 31.72 14.71
CA SER A 77 -8.29 32.64 15.63
C SER A 77 -7.46 33.87 15.89
#